data_AF-A0A5N5GGT8-F1
#
_entry.id   AF-A0A5N5GGT8-F1
#
_cell.length_a   1.000
_cell.length_b   1.000
_cell.length_c   1.000
_cell.angle_alpha   90.00
_cell.angle_beta   90.00
_cell.angle_gamma   90.00
#
_symmetry.space_group_name_H-M   'P 1'
#
loop_
_entity.id
_entity.type
_entity.pdbx_description
1 polymer ?
#
loop_
_entity_poly.entity_id
_entity_poly.type
_entity_poly.pdbx_seq_one_letter_code
_entity_poly.pdbx_strand_id
1 'polypeptide(L)'
;MCSNLVSRLLILAWLSAITTAQTVAFQNNYKDALSKCLLFFEGQRSGKLPPSQRLTWRKDSALKDGSDIGRDLVGGYYDAGDNVKFNFPMAFTTTMLSWSVLEFGNSMGADHEHALEAIRWGTDYFLKATSVPDSVVGAVGDPNGDHTCWQRPEDMDTPRTSYVVTKEKPGSEVSAEIAAALAASSMVFKDSDKDYSASLLKRSIEVFEFADKYRGSYGDSIGSGVCPFYCDFSGYMDELVWGAAWLYKATNTPDYWNYVRNNIVGDITEFGWDSKHAGINVLVSQNIVCVCVGIL
;
A
#
# COMPACT_ATOMS: atom_id res chain seq x y z
N MET A 1 -69.90 20.23 14.94
CA MET A 1 -68.91 20.37 13.83
C MET A 1 -67.48 20.67 14.31
N CYS A 2 -67.24 21.11 15.56
CA CYS A 2 -65.88 21.45 16.05
C CYS A 2 -65.00 20.23 16.46
N SER A 3 -65.56 19.12 16.95
CA SER A 3 -64.74 17.98 17.43
C SER A 3 -64.05 17.18 16.31
N ASN A 4 -64.64 17.17 15.11
CA ASN A 4 -64.06 16.47 13.95
C ASN A 4 -62.82 17.18 13.37
N LEU A 5 -62.68 18.49 13.60
CA LEU A 5 -61.54 19.25 13.10
C LEU A 5 -60.31 19.07 14.00
N VAL A 6 -60.51 19.06 15.32
CA VAL A 6 -59.45 18.83 16.32
C VAL A 6 -58.88 17.42 16.20
N SER A 7 -59.74 16.40 16.04
CA SER A 7 -59.31 15.01 15.85
C SER A 7 -58.48 14.83 14.55
N ARG A 8 -58.90 15.46 13.44
CA ARG A 8 -58.15 15.42 12.17
C ARG A 8 -56.81 16.15 12.25
N LEU A 9 -56.74 17.29 12.94
CA LEU A 9 -55.50 18.03 13.16
C LEU A 9 -54.52 17.25 14.06
N LEU A 10 -55.02 16.57 15.09
CA LEU A 10 -54.19 15.71 15.94
C LEU A 10 -53.65 14.49 15.19
N ILE A 11 -54.46 13.87 14.33
CA ILE A 11 -54.02 12.74 13.48
C ILE A 11 -52.99 13.21 12.44
N LEU A 12 -53.16 14.39 11.83
CA LEU A 12 -52.18 14.98 10.91
C LEU A 12 -50.88 15.37 11.62
N ALA A 13 -50.95 15.90 12.86
CA ALA A 13 -49.78 16.19 13.70
C ALA A 13 -49.05 14.91 14.14
N TRP A 14 -49.79 13.83 14.44
CA TRP A 14 -49.20 12.51 14.74
C TRP A 14 -48.54 11.88 13.51
N LEU A 15 -49.18 11.96 12.34
CA LEU A 15 -48.61 11.46 11.08
C LEU A 15 -47.37 12.26 10.65
N SER A 16 -47.33 13.57 10.89
CA SER A 16 -46.15 14.41 10.62
C SER A 16 -45.04 14.25 11.65
N ALA A 17 -45.36 13.90 12.91
CA ALA A 17 -44.39 13.48 13.91
C ALA A 17 -43.80 12.09 13.61
N ILE A 18 -44.58 11.17 13.02
CA ILE A 18 -44.09 9.85 12.59
C ILE A 18 -43.21 9.96 11.33
N THR A 19 -43.51 10.85 10.39
CA THR A 19 -42.65 11.07 9.21
C THR A 19 -41.36 11.82 9.51
N THR A 20 -41.28 12.55 10.64
CA THR A 20 -40.03 13.19 11.09
C THR A 20 -39.15 12.28 11.97
N ALA A 21 -39.66 11.12 12.40
CA ALA A 21 -38.97 10.25 13.35
C ALA A 21 -38.16 9.08 12.74
N GLN A 22 -38.13 8.89 11.42
CA GLN A 22 -37.34 7.81 10.80
C GLN A 22 -36.68 8.20 9.48
N THR A 23 -35.86 9.23 9.52
CA THR A 23 -34.64 9.29 8.70
C THR A 23 -33.44 9.44 9.62
N VAL A 24 -33.24 8.46 10.51
CA VAL A 24 -31.89 8.20 11.00
C VAL A 24 -31.14 7.69 9.77
N ALA A 25 -30.53 8.61 9.02
CA ALA A 25 -29.49 8.23 8.09
C ALA A 25 -28.54 7.34 8.90
N PHE A 26 -28.34 6.10 8.47
CA PHE A 26 -27.21 5.30 8.93
C PHE A 26 -25.95 6.08 8.51
N GLN A 27 -25.55 7.05 9.32
CA GLN A 27 -24.32 7.77 9.12
C GLN A 27 -23.24 6.79 9.53
N ASN A 28 -22.69 6.10 8.54
CA ASN A 28 -21.60 5.15 8.75
C ASN A 28 -20.51 5.86 9.55
N ASN A 29 -20.11 5.27 10.67
CA ASN A 29 -19.08 5.84 11.52
C ASN A 29 -17.71 5.60 10.87
N TYR A 30 -17.35 6.46 9.91
CA TYR A 30 -16.09 6.34 9.15
C TYR A 30 -14.85 6.44 10.03
N LYS A 31 -14.94 7.11 11.19
CA LYS A 31 -13.87 7.13 12.18
C LYS A 31 -13.64 5.73 12.76
N ASP A 32 -14.70 5.07 13.22
CA ASP A 32 -14.62 3.68 13.71
C ASP A 32 -14.15 2.71 12.62
N ALA A 33 -14.61 2.90 11.38
CA ALA A 33 -14.14 2.11 10.24
C ALA A 33 -12.63 2.29 9.98
N LEU A 34 -12.11 3.53 10.04
CA LEU A 34 -10.68 3.81 9.90
C LEU A 34 -9.87 3.16 11.05
N SER A 35 -10.30 3.31 12.29
CA SER A 35 -9.60 2.69 13.44
C SER A 35 -9.52 1.17 13.29
N LYS A 36 -10.60 0.52 12.83
CA LYS A 36 -10.64 -0.92 12.56
C LYS A 36 -9.79 -1.35 11.37
N CYS A 37 -9.74 -0.52 10.32
CA CYS A 37 -8.84 -0.74 9.17
C CYS A 37 -7.37 -0.76 9.62
N LEU A 38 -6.96 0.18 10.47
CA LEU A 38 -5.58 0.21 10.99
C LEU A 38 -5.29 -0.95 11.93
N LEU A 39 -6.27 -1.39 12.73
CA LEU A 39 -6.16 -2.64 13.50
C LEU A 39 -5.98 -3.86 12.59
N PHE A 40 -6.65 -3.92 11.43
CA PHE A 40 -6.44 -5.00 10.46
C PHE A 40 -4.97 -5.05 10.01
N PHE A 41 -4.34 -3.92 9.70
CA PHE A 41 -2.91 -3.89 9.40
C PHE A 41 -2.05 -4.42 10.55
N GLU A 42 -2.34 -4.05 11.80
CA GLU A 42 -1.64 -4.67 12.95
C GLU A 42 -1.81 -6.19 13.00
N GLY A 43 -2.99 -6.66 12.59
CA GLY A 43 -3.35 -8.07 12.47
C GLY A 43 -2.58 -8.81 11.39
N GLN A 44 -1.99 -8.11 10.42
CA GLN A 44 -1.19 -8.67 9.32
C GLN A 44 0.33 -8.58 9.54
N ARG A 45 0.81 -7.89 10.58
CA ARG A 45 2.26 -7.70 10.83
C ARG A 45 2.99 -9.03 10.97
N SER A 46 3.96 -9.33 10.12
CA SER A 46 4.90 -10.46 10.27
C SER A 46 6.16 -10.02 11.03
N GLY A 47 6.87 -10.95 11.67
CA GLY A 47 8.11 -10.67 12.39
C GLY A 47 7.92 -10.47 13.90
N LYS A 48 8.86 -9.74 14.50
CA LYS A 48 8.83 -9.42 15.94
C LYS A 48 7.89 -8.24 16.20
N LEU A 49 6.81 -8.46 16.93
CA LEU A 49 5.79 -7.46 17.19
C LEU A 49 6.28 -6.39 18.19
N PRO A 50 5.88 -5.12 18.02
CA PRO A 50 6.27 -4.06 18.94
C PRO A 50 5.51 -4.20 20.27
N PRO A 51 6.05 -3.69 21.39
CA PRO A 51 5.33 -3.65 22.66
C PRO A 51 4.01 -2.86 22.61
N SER A 52 3.86 -1.96 21.63
CA SER A 52 2.64 -1.17 21.38
C SER A 52 1.56 -1.91 20.59
N GLN A 53 1.78 -3.15 20.17
CA GLN A 53 0.79 -3.96 19.42
C GLN A 53 -0.54 -4.05 20.17
N ARG A 54 -1.64 -3.61 19.53
CA ARG A 54 -2.98 -3.62 20.14
C ARG A 54 -3.67 -4.97 20.01
N LEU A 55 -3.43 -5.69 18.91
CA LEU A 55 -3.99 -7.02 18.68
C LEU A 55 -3.17 -8.11 19.38
N THR A 56 -3.49 -8.37 20.64
CA THR A 56 -2.73 -9.25 21.55
C THR A 56 -2.85 -10.75 21.25
N TRP A 57 -3.77 -11.15 20.38
CA TRP A 57 -3.88 -12.53 19.91
C TRP A 57 -2.82 -12.89 18.87
N ARG A 58 -2.22 -11.90 18.18
CA ARG A 58 -1.03 -12.10 17.33
C ARG A 58 0.21 -12.28 18.20
N LYS A 59 1.20 -13.03 17.68
CA LYS A 59 2.50 -13.30 18.31
C LYS A 59 3.64 -13.08 17.32
N ASP A 60 4.86 -13.03 17.85
CA ASP A 60 6.08 -13.00 17.05
C ASP A 60 6.12 -14.23 16.13
N SER A 61 6.37 -14.02 14.84
CA SER A 61 6.35 -15.07 13.81
C SER A 61 7.41 -14.82 12.74
N ALA A 62 7.70 -15.83 11.90
CA ALA A 62 8.61 -15.68 10.75
C ALA A 62 9.99 -15.06 11.07
N LEU A 63 10.53 -15.36 12.27
CA LEU A 63 11.76 -14.74 12.80
C LEU A 63 13.05 -15.19 12.12
N LYS A 64 12.96 -16.05 11.10
CA LYS A 64 14.09 -16.59 10.33
C LYS A 64 14.03 -16.22 8.84
N ASP A 65 13.09 -15.36 8.46
CA ASP A 65 12.92 -14.94 7.06
C ASP A 65 14.21 -14.33 6.51
N GLY A 66 14.62 -14.80 5.33
CA GLY A 66 15.86 -14.38 4.66
C GLY A 66 17.11 -15.17 5.04
N SER A 67 17.05 -16.08 6.02
CA SER A 67 18.20 -16.88 6.43
C SER A 67 18.73 -17.80 5.33
N ASP A 68 17.88 -18.22 4.40
CA ASP A 68 18.21 -19.01 3.21
C ASP A 68 19.14 -18.27 2.22
N ILE A 69 19.08 -16.94 2.23
CA ILE A 69 19.92 -16.07 1.40
C ILE A 69 20.87 -15.18 2.21
N GLY A 70 21.03 -15.44 3.51
CA GLY A 70 21.90 -14.70 4.41
C GLY A 70 21.51 -13.23 4.64
N ARG A 71 20.21 -12.91 4.61
CA ARG A 71 19.67 -11.55 4.84
C ARG A 71 18.68 -11.55 6.00
N ASP A 72 18.50 -10.40 6.65
CA ASP A 72 17.38 -10.18 7.56
C ASP A 72 16.17 -9.72 6.75
N LEU A 73 15.16 -10.58 6.60
CA LEU A 73 13.87 -10.25 5.98
C LEU A 73 12.71 -10.37 6.97
N VAL A 74 12.99 -10.30 8.28
CA VAL A 74 11.97 -10.28 9.33
C VAL A 74 11.23 -8.93 9.32
N GLY A 75 9.90 -8.97 9.43
CA GLY A 75 9.02 -7.78 9.37
C GLY A 75 8.00 -7.85 8.24
N GLY A 76 7.44 -6.70 7.86
CA GLY A 76 6.51 -6.59 6.73
C GLY A 76 5.14 -7.18 7.04
N TYR A 77 4.30 -7.32 6.01
CA TYR A 77 2.93 -7.81 6.16
C TYR A 77 2.76 -9.19 5.54
N TYR A 78 1.95 -10.04 6.18
CA TYR A 78 1.33 -11.16 5.49
C TYR A 78 0.27 -10.64 4.53
N ASP A 79 0.17 -11.27 3.37
CA ASP A 79 -0.62 -10.75 2.25
C ASP A 79 -2.13 -10.77 2.54
N ALA A 80 -2.68 -11.94 2.88
CA ALA A 80 -4.11 -12.10 3.06
C ALA A 80 -4.44 -12.98 4.28
N GLY A 81 -5.08 -14.13 4.07
CA GLY A 81 -5.31 -15.14 5.11
C GLY A 81 -4.17 -16.16 5.24
N ASP A 82 -3.16 -16.02 4.40
CA ASP A 82 -1.96 -16.84 4.34
C ASP A 82 -0.80 -16.18 5.11
N ASN A 83 0.36 -16.84 5.14
CA ASN A 83 1.58 -16.31 5.77
C ASN A 83 2.70 -16.01 4.75
N VAL A 84 2.35 -15.93 3.46
CA VAL A 84 3.27 -15.48 2.42
C VAL A 84 3.38 -13.96 2.47
N LYS A 85 4.58 -13.46 2.19
CA LYS A 85 4.83 -12.03 2.01
C LYS A 85 5.01 -11.76 0.52
N PHE A 86 3.93 -11.42 -0.17
CA PHE A 86 3.99 -10.99 -1.57
C PHE A 86 4.30 -9.49 -1.62
N ASN A 87 5.49 -9.14 -2.14
CA ASN A 87 5.95 -7.76 -2.02
C ASN A 87 5.29 -6.82 -3.04
N PHE A 88 4.77 -7.33 -4.15
CA PHE A 88 4.07 -6.50 -5.15
C PHE A 88 2.77 -5.88 -4.61
N PRO A 89 1.79 -6.66 -4.11
CA PRO A 89 0.59 -6.10 -3.47
C PRO A 89 0.90 -5.37 -2.16
N MET A 90 1.92 -5.80 -1.39
CA MET A 90 2.36 -5.08 -0.18
C MET A 90 2.89 -3.68 -0.51
N ALA A 91 3.64 -3.55 -1.61
CA ALA A 91 4.19 -2.27 -2.04
C ALA A 91 3.07 -1.34 -2.49
N PHE A 92 2.14 -1.82 -3.32
CA PHE A 92 0.93 -1.07 -3.69
C PHE A 92 0.15 -0.59 -2.46
N THR A 93 -0.07 -1.48 -1.49
CA THR A 93 -0.76 -1.16 -0.25
C THR A 93 -0.05 -0.07 0.55
N THR A 94 1.28 -0.13 0.61
CA THR A 94 2.11 0.86 1.31
C THR A 94 2.09 2.21 0.57
N THR A 95 2.13 2.21 -0.76
CA THR A 95 1.94 3.42 -1.58
C THR A 95 0.58 4.05 -1.31
N MET A 96 -0.50 3.26 -1.26
CA MET A 96 -1.86 3.75 -1.03
C MET A 96 -2.09 4.25 0.40
N LEU A 97 -1.52 3.60 1.41
CA LEU A 97 -1.51 4.11 2.78
C LEU A 97 -0.81 5.47 2.85
N SER A 98 0.35 5.59 2.20
CA SER A 98 1.12 6.83 2.14
C SER A 98 0.36 7.93 1.42
N TRP A 99 -0.23 7.63 0.26
CA TRP A 99 -1.04 8.58 -0.49
C TRP A 99 -2.25 9.06 0.33
N SER A 100 -2.91 8.14 1.04
CA SER A 100 -4.03 8.48 1.93
C SER A 100 -3.61 9.44 3.05
N VAL A 101 -2.44 9.23 3.65
CA VAL A 101 -1.91 10.14 4.68
C VAL A 101 -1.53 11.50 4.09
N LEU A 102 -0.93 11.54 2.89
CA LEU A 102 -0.56 12.79 2.22
C LEU A 102 -1.79 13.65 1.88
N GLU A 103 -2.88 13.04 1.40
CA GLU A 103 -4.09 13.77 0.99
C GLU A 103 -5.02 14.07 2.19
N PHE A 104 -5.15 13.11 3.12
CA PHE A 104 -6.22 13.13 4.13
C PHE A 104 -5.71 13.02 5.57
N GLY A 105 -4.40 13.09 5.81
CA GLY A 105 -3.79 12.91 7.14
C GLY A 105 -4.39 13.84 8.21
N ASN A 106 -4.66 15.10 7.86
CA ASN A 106 -5.28 16.08 8.76
C ASN A 106 -6.70 15.70 9.21
N SER A 107 -7.39 14.85 8.45
CA SER A 107 -8.75 14.38 8.74
C SER A 107 -8.78 13.07 9.56
N MET A 108 -7.63 12.42 9.77
CA MET A 108 -7.54 11.13 10.47
C MET A 108 -7.61 11.26 11.99
N GLY A 109 -7.38 12.45 12.55
CA GLY A 109 -7.40 12.68 14.00
C GLY A 109 -6.42 11.77 14.73
N ALA A 110 -6.88 11.08 15.79
CA ALA A 110 -6.04 10.20 16.59
C ALA A 110 -5.51 8.96 15.85
N ASP A 111 -6.15 8.56 14.74
CA ASP A 111 -5.72 7.43 13.92
C ASP A 111 -4.55 7.78 12.99
N HIS A 112 -4.18 9.07 12.88
CA HIS A 112 -3.05 9.50 12.06
C HIS A 112 -1.75 8.77 12.45
N GLU A 113 -1.43 8.71 13.75
CA GLU A 113 -0.23 8.03 14.25
C GLU A 113 -0.24 6.53 13.91
N HIS A 114 -1.39 5.87 14.01
CA HIS A 114 -1.52 4.46 13.64
C HIS A 114 -1.36 4.22 12.13
N ALA A 115 -1.76 5.20 11.30
CA ALA A 115 -1.49 5.16 9.87
C ALA A 115 0.01 5.33 9.56
N LEU A 116 0.70 6.23 10.28
CA LEU A 116 2.16 6.38 10.19
C LEU A 116 2.88 5.10 10.62
N GLU A 117 2.46 4.47 11.70
CA GLU A 117 3.00 3.18 12.16
C GLU A 117 2.78 2.05 11.13
N ALA A 118 1.63 2.06 10.43
CA ALA A 118 1.35 1.09 9.37
C ALA A 118 2.27 1.28 8.16
N ILE A 119 2.45 2.53 7.70
CA ILE A 119 3.38 2.86 6.62
C ILE A 119 4.80 2.45 7.00
N ARG A 120 5.26 2.86 8.20
CA ARG A 120 6.62 2.56 8.68
C ARG A 120 6.89 1.06 8.72
N TRP A 121 5.92 0.24 9.13
CA TRP A 121 6.07 -1.21 9.18
C TRP A 121 6.36 -1.82 7.80
N GLY A 122 5.66 -1.32 6.77
CA GLY A 122 5.91 -1.72 5.38
C GLY A 122 7.27 -1.23 4.89
N THR A 123 7.60 0.04 5.10
CA THR A 123 8.85 0.63 4.59
C THR A 123 10.10 0.13 5.29
N ASP A 124 10.05 -0.15 6.59
CA ASP A 124 11.17 -0.79 7.32
C ASP A 124 11.52 -2.14 6.68
N TYR A 125 10.51 -2.90 6.29
CA TYR A 125 10.72 -4.15 5.57
C TYR A 125 11.24 -3.91 4.15
N PHE A 126 10.73 -2.92 3.40
CA PHE A 126 11.25 -2.65 2.05
C PHE A 126 12.71 -2.17 2.04
N LEU A 127 13.15 -1.41 3.06
CA LEU A 127 14.57 -1.06 3.22
C LEU A 127 15.46 -2.31 3.37
N LYS A 128 14.97 -3.35 4.04
CA LYS A 128 15.64 -4.66 4.15
C LYS A 128 15.57 -5.46 2.85
N ALA A 129 14.37 -5.57 2.25
CA ALA A 129 14.11 -6.31 1.02
C ALA A 129 14.89 -5.80 -0.20
N THR A 130 15.34 -4.55 -0.14
CA THR A 130 16.12 -3.87 -1.20
C THR A 130 17.54 -3.51 -0.73
N SER A 131 17.98 -4.01 0.43
CA SER A 131 19.26 -3.63 1.07
C SER A 131 20.51 -3.98 0.28
N VAL A 132 20.41 -4.94 -0.64
CA VAL A 132 21.51 -5.39 -1.48
C VAL A 132 21.36 -4.76 -2.87
N PRO A 133 22.40 -4.10 -3.41
CA PRO A 133 22.37 -3.53 -4.75
C PRO A 133 21.99 -4.56 -5.83
N ASP A 134 21.31 -4.11 -6.88
CA ASP A 134 20.85 -4.91 -8.03
C ASP A 134 20.01 -6.15 -7.63
N SER A 135 19.35 -6.09 -6.47
CA SER A 135 18.60 -7.21 -5.91
C SER A 135 17.38 -6.73 -5.12
N VAL A 136 16.20 -7.21 -5.52
CA VAL A 136 14.94 -6.91 -4.83
C VAL A 136 14.28 -8.23 -4.46
N VAL A 137 13.86 -8.38 -3.21
CA VAL A 137 13.04 -9.53 -2.80
C VAL A 137 11.62 -9.32 -3.33
N GLY A 138 11.09 -10.27 -4.09
CA GLY A 138 9.73 -10.26 -4.62
C GLY A 138 8.72 -11.00 -3.73
N ALA A 139 9.16 -12.04 -3.04
CA ALA A 139 8.33 -12.77 -2.08
C ALA A 139 9.15 -13.50 -1.00
N VAL A 140 8.52 -13.79 0.14
CA VAL A 140 9.06 -14.68 1.18
C VAL A 140 7.98 -15.65 1.67
N GLY A 141 8.26 -16.95 1.61
CA GLY A 141 7.29 -18.02 1.83
C GLY A 141 7.06 -18.82 0.55
N ASP A 142 7.17 -20.16 0.60
CA ASP A 142 6.68 -20.98 -0.51
C ASP A 142 5.14 -20.99 -0.48
N PRO A 143 4.47 -20.41 -1.49
CA PRO A 143 3.04 -20.18 -1.40
C PRO A 143 2.22 -21.47 -1.43
N ASN A 144 2.67 -22.49 -2.18
CA ASN A 144 1.98 -23.76 -2.23
C ASN A 144 2.06 -24.50 -0.89
N GLY A 145 3.26 -24.57 -0.30
CA GLY A 145 3.46 -25.15 1.03
C GLY A 145 2.63 -24.43 2.09
N ASP A 146 2.67 -23.10 2.09
CA ASP A 146 1.89 -22.29 3.04
C ASP A 146 0.37 -22.52 2.88
N HIS A 147 -0.16 -22.48 1.65
CA HIS A 147 -1.61 -22.60 1.41
C HIS A 147 -2.16 -24.02 1.65
N THR A 148 -1.30 -25.04 1.68
CA THR A 148 -1.71 -26.40 2.06
C THR A 148 -1.81 -26.59 3.58
N CYS A 149 -1.35 -25.63 4.39
CA CYS A 149 -1.34 -25.73 5.84
C CYS A 149 -2.16 -24.62 6.51
N TRP A 150 -3.17 -24.99 7.29
CA TRP A 150 -3.92 -24.06 8.11
C TRP A 150 -3.32 -23.96 9.50
N GLN A 151 -2.54 -22.91 9.76
CA GLN A 151 -1.81 -22.76 11.01
C GLN A 151 -1.66 -21.31 11.46
N ARG A 152 -1.34 -21.14 12.75
CA ARG A 152 -0.96 -19.83 13.27
C ARG A 152 0.43 -19.44 12.73
N PRO A 153 0.68 -18.15 12.44
CA PRO A 153 1.98 -17.71 11.92
C PRO A 153 3.18 -18.09 12.81
N GLU A 154 2.99 -18.10 14.14
CA GLU A 154 4.03 -18.45 15.10
C GLU A 154 4.38 -19.96 15.15
N ASP A 155 3.52 -20.81 14.59
CA ASP A 155 3.71 -22.26 14.55
C ASP A 155 4.20 -22.77 13.18
N MET A 156 4.44 -21.87 12.22
CA MET A 156 4.82 -22.24 10.86
C MET A 156 6.02 -23.18 10.77
N ASP A 157 5.79 -24.30 10.10
CA ASP A 157 6.80 -25.31 9.74
C ASP A 157 7.02 -25.46 8.23
N THR A 158 6.29 -24.69 7.42
CA THR A 158 6.42 -24.67 5.96
C THR A 158 7.68 -23.93 5.50
N PRO A 159 8.27 -24.29 4.34
CA PRO A 159 9.44 -23.59 3.82
C PRO A 159 9.19 -22.08 3.62
N ARG A 160 10.06 -21.25 4.18
CA ARG A 160 10.00 -19.78 4.05
C ARG A 160 11.03 -19.25 3.05
N THR A 161 11.01 -19.81 1.84
CA THR A 161 11.93 -19.49 0.73
C THR A 161 11.87 -18.01 0.34
N SER A 162 13.03 -17.39 0.12
CA SER A 162 13.15 -16.01 -0.37
C SER A 162 13.27 -15.99 -1.89
N TYR A 163 12.32 -15.36 -2.58
CA TYR A 163 12.33 -15.19 -4.04
C TYR A 163 12.86 -13.81 -4.40
N VAL A 164 13.91 -13.76 -5.21
CA VAL A 164 14.71 -12.56 -5.46
C VAL A 164 14.81 -12.27 -6.95
N VAL A 165 14.47 -11.05 -7.35
CA VAL A 165 14.75 -10.52 -8.68
C VAL A 165 16.15 -9.91 -8.71
N THR A 166 16.84 -10.08 -9.83
CA THR A 166 18.22 -9.60 -10.07
C THR A 166 18.31 -9.02 -11.47
N LYS A 167 19.49 -8.49 -11.84
CA LYS A 167 19.72 -8.01 -13.22
C LYS A 167 19.54 -9.11 -14.30
N GLU A 168 19.79 -10.38 -13.98
CA GLU A 168 19.56 -11.52 -14.89
C GLU A 168 18.13 -12.05 -14.85
N LYS A 169 17.41 -11.74 -13.76
CA LYS A 169 16.04 -12.18 -13.47
C LYS A 169 15.23 -10.95 -13.04
N PRO A 170 14.95 -10.02 -13.96
CA PRO A 170 14.37 -8.72 -13.64
C PRO A 170 12.92 -8.81 -13.13
N GLY A 171 12.47 -7.75 -12.47
CA GLY A 171 11.09 -7.58 -12.03
C GLY A 171 10.79 -6.11 -11.90
N SER A 172 10.50 -5.46 -13.01
CA SER A 172 10.32 -4.01 -13.12
C SER A 172 9.11 -3.53 -12.32
N GLU A 173 8.00 -4.24 -12.42
CA GLU A 173 6.72 -3.95 -11.76
C GLU A 173 6.88 -3.92 -10.23
N VAL A 174 7.32 -5.02 -9.62
CA VAL A 174 7.51 -5.10 -8.17
C VAL A 174 8.56 -4.11 -7.68
N SER A 175 9.63 -3.89 -8.45
CA SER A 175 10.69 -2.97 -8.07
C SER A 175 10.21 -1.51 -8.14
N ALA A 176 9.51 -1.13 -9.22
CA ALA A 176 9.00 0.21 -9.40
C ALA A 176 7.85 0.54 -8.43
N GLU A 177 7.01 -0.43 -8.06
CA GLU A 177 6.00 -0.23 -7.01
C GLU A 177 6.65 -0.08 -5.63
N ILE A 178 7.71 -0.84 -5.31
CA ILE A 178 8.49 -0.61 -4.07
C ILE A 178 9.12 0.78 -4.09
N ALA A 179 9.65 1.23 -5.23
CA ALA A 179 10.16 2.58 -5.37
C ALA A 179 9.07 3.63 -5.13
N ALA A 180 7.87 3.45 -5.69
CA ALA A 180 6.71 4.31 -5.47
C ALA A 180 6.33 4.38 -3.98
N ALA A 181 6.25 3.22 -3.31
CA ALA A 181 5.95 3.12 -1.89
C ALA A 181 6.95 3.90 -1.03
N LEU A 182 8.25 3.72 -1.31
CA LEU A 182 9.32 4.41 -0.59
C LEU A 182 9.32 5.93 -0.88
N ALA A 183 9.07 6.35 -2.12
CA ALA A 183 8.96 7.77 -2.49
C ALA A 183 7.79 8.44 -1.78
N ALA A 184 6.58 7.87 -1.88
CA ALA A 184 5.39 8.39 -1.21
C ALA A 184 5.58 8.46 0.31
N SER A 185 6.13 7.41 0.91
CA SER A 185 6.41 7.36 2.35
C SER A 185 7.46 8.38 2.78
N SER A 186 8.48 8.64 1.95
CA SER A 186 9.49 9.66 2.26
C SER A 186 8.87 11.04 2.47
N MET A 187 7.82 11.37 1.71
CA MET A 187 7.09 12.62 1.86
C MET A 187 6.27 12.65 3.16
N VAL A 188 5.67 11.52 3.54
CA VAL A 188 4.90 11.38 4.79
C VAL A 188 5.77 11.68 6.01
N PHE A 189 7.01 11.16 6.04
CA PHE A 189 7.92 11.32 7.17
C PHE A 189 8.81 12.57 7.09
N LYS A 190 8.66 13.40 6.06
CA LYS A 190 9.59 14.50 5.75
C LYS A 190 9.80 15.47 6.92
N ASP A 191 8.74 15.77 7.68
CA ASP A 191 8.81 16.73 8.78
C ASP A 191 8.97 16.06 10.15
N SER A 192 8.44 14.85 10.34
CA SER A 192 8.46 14.13 11.61
C SER A 192 9.74 13.31 11.84
N ASP A 193 10.38 12.82 10.78
CA ASP A 193 11.60 12.01 10.84
C ASP A 193 12.45 12.18 9.56
N LYS A 194 13.25 13.24 9.55
CA LYS A 194 14.03 13.68 8.38
C LYS A 194 15.06 12.66 7.91
N ASP A 195 15.74 11.98 8.83
CA ASP A 195 16.78 11.01 8.50
C ASP A 195 16.17 9.75 7.89
N TYR A 196 15.02 9.31 8.42
CA TYR A 196 14.27 8.21 7.83
C TYR A 196 13.71 8.58 6.46
N SER A 197 13.08 9.76 6.33
CA SER A 197 12.60 10.29 5.05
C SER A 197 13.70 10.31 3.99
N ALA A 198 14.89 10.81 4.31
CA ALA A 198 16.03 10.82 3.40
C ALA A 198 16.49 9.40 3.01
N SER A 199 16.48 8.47 3.96
CA SER A 199 16.84 7.06 3.71
C SER A 199 15.84 6.38 2.77
N LEU A 200 14.54 6.63 2.96
CA LEU A 200 13.47 6.13 2.08
C LEU A 200 13.61 6.68 0.67
N LEU A 201 13.79 8.01 0.53
CA LEU A 201 13.90 8.64 -0.78
C LEU A 201 15.15 8.18 -1.53
N LYS A 202 16.29 8.09 -0.84
CA LYS A 202 17.51 7.56 -1.44
C LYS A 202 17.30 6.15 -1.98
N ARG A 203 16.70 5.26 -1.18
CA ARG A 203 16.47 3.89 -1.62
C ARG A 203 15.42 3.81 -2.73
N SER A 204 14.39 4.65 -2.70
CA SER A 204 13.41 4.75 -3.79
C SER A 204 14.07 5.02 -5.14
N ILE A 205 15.00 5.99 -5.19
CA ILE A 205 15.76 6.33 -6.39
C ILE A 205 16.58 5.12 -6.88
N GLU A 206 17.35 4.49 -5.98
CA GLU A 206 18.20 3.32 -6.31
C GLU A 206 17.37 2.15 -6.87
N VAL A 207 16.21 1.87 -6.27
CA VAL A 207 15.33 0.76 -6.68
C VAL A 207 14.62 1.07 -8.00
N PHE A 208 14.21 2.32 -8.22
CA PHE A 208 13.62 2.74 -9.49
C PHE A 208 14.63 2.64 -10.64
N GLU A 209 15.87 3.10 -10.42
CA GLU A 209 16.95 2.96 -11.40
C GLU A 209 17.21 1.50 -11.77
N PHE A 210 17.19 0.59 -10.79
CA PHE A 210 17.26 -0.85 -11.04
C PHE A 210 16.08 -1.35 -11.89
N ALA A 211 14.85 -0.95 -11.53
CA ALA A 211 13.62 -1.37 -12.21
C ALA A 211 13.59 -0.94 -13.68
N ASP A 212 14.01 0.29 -13.98
CA ASP A 212 13.99 0.85 -15.33
C ASP A 212 15.16 0.34 -16.19
N LYS A 213 16.34 0.15 -15.57
CA LYS A 213 17.54 -0.32 -16.27
C LYS A 213 17.47 -1.78 -16.66
N TYR A 214 16.89 -2.63 -15.81
CA TYR A 214 16.77 -4.07 -16.04
C TYR A 214 15.30 -4.45 -16.18
N ARG A 215 14.79 -4.32 -17.41
CA ARG A 215 13.37 -4.50 -17.69
C ARG A 215 12.94 -5.95 -17.87
N GLY A 216 11.84 -6.33 -17.23
CA GLY A 216 11.17 -7.62 -17.41
C GLY A 216 10.26 -7.97 -16.25
N SER A 217 9.37 -8.94 -16.47
CA SER A 217 8.38 -9.33 -15.47
C SER A 217 8.98 -10.22 -14.38
N TYR A 218 8.61 -9.96 -13.12
CA TYR A 218 8.96 -10.81 -12.00
C TYR A 218 8.30 -12.20 -12.09
N GLY A 219 7.15 -12.32 -12.76
CA GLY A 219 6.46 -13.59 -12.97
C GLY A 219 7.31 -14.54 -13.80
N ASP A 220 7.97 -14.02 -14.84
CA ASP A 220 8.91 -14.77 -15.67
C ASP A 220 10.21 -15.13 -14.91
N SER A 221 10.63 -14.25 -13.99
CA SER A 221 11.92 -14.34 -13.30
C SER A 221 11.93 -15.25 -12.07
N ILE A 222 10.90 -15.15 -11.23
CA ILE A 222 10.77 -15.89 -9.96
C ILE A 222 9.59 -16.87 -9.95
N GLY A 223 8.81 -16.94 -11.03
CA GLY A 223 7.94 -18.06 -11.37
C GLY A 223 6.93 -18.40 -10.28
N SER A 224 6.94 -19.67 -9.84
CA SER A 224 5.98 -20.21 -8.89
C SER A 224 6.02 -19.57 -7.50
N GLY A 225 7.02 -18.73 -7.21
CA GLY A 225 7.06 -17.93 -5.99
C GLY A 225 6.07 -16.77 -5.97
N VAL A 226 5.50 -16.38 -7.12
CA VAL A 226 4.55 -15.26 -7.24
C VAL A 226 3.36 -15.58 -8.15
N CYS A 227 3.56 -16.34 -9.23
CA CYS A 227 2.48 -16.82 -10.09
C CYS A 227 2.05 -18.24 -9.69
N PRO A 228 0.74 -18.57 -9.68
CA PRO A 228 -0.38 -17.82 -10.25
C PRO A 228 -1.07 -16.84 -9.29
N PHE A 229 -0.46 -16.48 -8.16
CA PHE A 229 -1.11 -15.71 -7.08
C PHE A 229 -1.22 -14.22 -7.42
N TYR A 230 -0.10 -13.59 -7.72
CA TYR A 230 0.02 -12.20 -8.15
C TYR A 230 0.85 -12.16 -9.43
N CYS A 231 0.25 -12.43 -10.59
CA CYS A 231 0.96 -12.26 -11.86
C CYS A 231 0.85 -10.84 -12.36
N ASP A 232 1.84 -10.40 -13.13
CA ASP A 232 1.77 -9.16 -13.91
C ASP A 232 0.87 -9.40 -15.13
N PHE A 233 -0.31 -8.77 -15.17
CA PHE A 233 -1.23 -8.86 -16.32
C PHE A 233 -1.29 -7.56 -17.13
N SER A 234 -1.07 -6.41 -16.50
CA SER A 234 -1.01 -5.10 -17.17
C SER A 234 0.32 -4.81 -17.88
N GLY A 235 1.38 -5.53 -17.49
CA GLY A 235 2.76 -5.30 -17.93
C GLY A 235 3.41 -4.20 -17.11
N TYR A 236 4.72 -4.31 -16.84
CA TYR A 236 5.44 -3.42 -15.92
C TYR A 236 5.54 -1.90 -16.25
N MET A 237 4.99 -1.44 -17.37
CA MET A 237 5.20 -0.06 -17.83
C MET A 237 4.41 0.96 -17.01
N ASP A 238 3.24 0.60 -16.51
CA ASP A 238 2.47 1.49 -15.64
C ASP A 238 3.12 1.64 -14.27
N GLU A 239 3.77 0.63 -13.69
CA GLU A 239 4.55 0.81 -12.46
C GLU A 239 5.76 1.70 -12.68
N LEU A 240 6.44 1.58 -13.83
CA LEU A 240 7.56 2.48 -14.15
C LEU A 240 7.08 3.94 -14.25
N VAL A 241 5.93 4.19 -14.86
CA VAL A 241 5.35 5.55 -14.92
C VAL A 241 4.86 5.99 -13.54
N TRP A 242 4.27 5.10 -12.76
CA TRP A 242 3.80 5.35 -11.39
C TRP A 242 4.93 5.69 -10.43
N GLY A 243 6.00 4.90 -10.42
CA GLY A 243 7.22 5.13 -9.65
C GLY A 243 7.88 6.45 -10.04
N ALA A 244 7.99 6.74 -11.34
CA ALA A 244 8.50 8.04 -11.81
C ALA A 244 7.61 9.21 -11.36
N ALA A 245 6.28 9.06 -11.39
CA ALA A 245 5.36 10.11 -10.94
C ALA A 245 5.51 10.41 -9.44
N TRP A 246 5.66 9.37 -8.60
CA TRP A 246 5.94 9.56 -7.17
C TRP A 246 7.30 10.16 -6.89
N LEU A 247 8.34 9.69 -7.59
CA LEU A 247 9.68 10.27 -7.50
C LEU A 247 9.70 11.73 -7.93
N TYR A 248 8.98 12.09 -9.00
CA TYR A 248 8.80 13.48 -9.38
C TYR A 248 8.11 14.27 -8.26
N LYS A 249 7.01 13.77 -7.69
CA LYS A 249 6.29 14.43 -6.60
C LYS A 249 7.17 14.62 -5.35
N ALA A 250 8.06 13.67 -5.06
CA ALA A 250 8.97 13.73 -3.90
C ALA A 250 10.20 14.65 -4.12
N THR A 251 10.73 14.72 -5.35
CA THR A 251 12.03 15.36 -5.65
C THR A 251 11.94 16.64 -6.48
N ASN A 252 10.84 16.84 -7.22
CA ASN A 252 10.70 17.83 -8.28
C ASN A 252 11.81 17.76 -9.36
N THR A 253 12.44 16.60 -9.55
CA THR A 253 13.49 16.41 -10.57
C THR A 253 12.88 16.28 -11.96
N PRO A 254 13.25 17.15 -12.94
CA PRO A 254 12.62 17.20 -14.26
C PRO A 254 12.66 15.88 -15.06
N ASP A 255 13.70 15.08 -14.86
CA ASP A 255 13.87 13.83 -15.61
C ASP A 255 12.76 12.82 -15.32
N TYR A 256 12.27 12.73 -14.08
CA TYR A 256 11.12 11.89 -13.75
C TYR A 256 9.84 12.40 -14.41
N TRP A 257 9.63 13.71 -14.48
CA TRP A 257 8.48 14.28 -15.20
C TRP A 257 8.55 14.03 -16.71
N ASN A 258 9.74 14.15 -17.29
CA ASN A 258 9.97 13.81 -18.69
C ASN A 258 9.71 12.32 -18.95
N TYR A 259 10.14 11.44 -18.04
CA TYR A 259 9.86 10.02 -18.10
C TYR A 259 8.35 9.75 -18.12
N VAL A 260 7.59 10.35 -17.19
CA VAL A 260 6.13 10.23 -17.14
C VAL A 260 5.50 10.70 -18.45
N ARG A 261 5.80 11.92 -18.91
CA ARG A 261 5.21 12.47 -20.14
C ARG A 261 5.48 11.64 -21.38
N ASN A 262 6.66 11.03 -21.48
CA ASN A 262 7.05 10.25 -22.64
C ASN A 262 6.47 8.83 -22.64
N ASN A 263 6.09 8.31 -21.48
CA ASN A 263 5.67 6.91 -21.32
C ASN A 263 4.23 6.75 -20.83
N ILE A 264 3.52 7.83 -20.48
CA ILE A 264 2.12 7.75 -20.05
C ILE A 264 1.25 7.30 -21.24
N VAL A 265 0.88 6.02 -21.21
CA VAL A 265 -0.02 5.36 -22.16
C VAL A 265 -0.86 4.35 -21.36
N GLY A 266 -2.03 3.99 -21.88
CA GLY A 266 -2.87 2.95 -21.28
C GLY A 266 -4.35 3.25 -21.34
N ASP A 267 -5.15 2.19 -21.40
CA ASP A 267 -6.61 2.28 -21.28
C ASP A 267 -7.00 2.22 -19.79
N ILE A 268 -8.01 2.97 -19.40
CA ILE A 268 -8.40 3.09 -17.98
C ILE A 268 -9.47 2.04 -17.70
N THR A 269 -9.04 0.85 -17.28
CA THR A 269 -9.95 -0.26 -16.94
C THR A 269 -10.14 -0.39 -15.43
N GLU A 270 -9.05 -0.32 -14.65
CA GLU A 270 -9.08 -0.47 -13.20
C GLU A 270 -7.92 0.26 -12.50
N PHE A 271 -7.98 0.32 -11.16
CA PHE A 271 -6.89 0.75 -10.30
C PHE A 271 -6.69 -0.28 -9.20
N GLY A 272 -5.51 -0.88 -9.14
CA GLY A 272 -5.22 -1.95 -8.19
C GLY A 272 -3.74 -2.26 -8.08
N TRP A 273 -3.45 -3.39 -7.42
CA TRP A 273 -2.09 -3.86 -7.23
C TRP A 273 -1.39 -4.26 -8.52
N ASP A 274 -2.13 -4.50 -9.61
CA ASP A 274 -1.62 -4.80 -10.96
C ASP A 274 -1.69 -3.56 -11.85
N SER A 275 -2.85 -2.94 -12.07
CA SER A 275 -2.95 -1.76 -12.94
C SER A 275 -2.96 -0.38 -12.23
N LYS A 276 -2.08 0.54 -12.67
CA LYS A 276 -1.82 1.86 -12.06
C LYS A 276 -2.31 3.02 -12.93
N HIS A 277 -2.79 2.77 -14.15
CA HIS A 277 -3.15 3.80 -15.14
C HIS A 277 -4.08 4.90 -14.57
N ALA A 278 -5.15 4.50 -13.88
CA ALA A 278 -6.08 5.45 -13.27
C ALA A 278 -5.41 6.31 -12.17
N GLY A 279 -4.58 5.69 -11.32
CA GLY A 279 -3.84 6.37 -10.25
C GLY A 279 -2.84 7.38 -10.81
N ILE A 280 -2.09 7.01 -11.85
CA ILE A 280 -1.17 7.90 -12.57
C ILE A 280 -1.91 9.13 -13.07
N ASN A 281 -3.04 8.96 -13.77
CA ASN A 281 -3.82 10.07 -14.31
C ASN A 281 -4.26 11.06 -13.23
N VAL A 282 -4.75 10.57 -12.09
CA VAL A 282 -5.11 11.43 -10.95
C VAL A 282 -3.88 12.14 -10.40
N LEU A 283 -2.80 11.41 -10.13
CA LEU A 283 -1.57 11.95 -9.52
C LEU A 283 -0.91 13.02 -10.39
N VAL A 284 -0.85 12.83 -11.71
CA VAL A 284 -0.23 13.80 -12.63
C VAL A 284 -1.13 15.00 -12.89
N SER A 285 -2.47 14.83 -12.85
CA SER A 285 -3.41 15.94 -13.07
C SER A 285 -3.28 17.03 -12.00
N GLN A 286 -2.98 16.66 -10.76
CA GLN A 286 -2.74 17.61 -9.67
C GLN A 286 -1.59 18.58 -10.00
N ASN A 287 -0.53 18.08 -10.63
CA ASN A 287 0.63 18.88 -11.03
C ASN A 287 0.29 19.84 -12.18
N ILE A 288 -0.50 19.41 -13.16
CA ILE A 288 -0.93 20.25 -14.28
C ILE A 288 -1.84 21.39 -13.79
N VAL A 289 -2.75 21.11 -12.85
CA VAL A 289 -3.62 22.14 -12.27
C VAL A 289 -2.81 23.17 -11.47
N CYS A 290 -1.81 22.75 -10.68
CA CYS A 290 -0.93 23.68 -9.98
C CYS A 290 -0.14 24.60 -10.93
N VAL A 291 0.34 24.09 -12.06
CA VAL A 291 1.05 24.91 -13.07
C VAL A 291 0.11 25.92 -13.72
N CYS A 292 -1.15 25.55 -14.00
CA CYS A 292 -2.13 26.47 -14.57
C CYS A 292 -2.61 27.55 -13.60
N VAL A 293 -2.72 27.25 -12.30
CA VAL A 293 -3.14 28.21 -11.27
C VAL A 293 -2.01 29.19 -10.90
N GLY A 294 -0.74 28.78 -11.04
CA GLY A 294 0.42 29.68 -10.85
C GLY A 294 0.73 30.63 -12.01
N ILE A 295 -0.12 30.68 -13.05
CA ILE A 295 -0.01 31.58 -14.22
C ILE A 295 -1.06 32.72 -14.16
N LEU A 296 -1.83 32.83 -13.08
CA LEU A 296 -2.71 33.98 -12.78
C LEU A 296 -2.14 34.84 -11.65
#